data_AF-A0A354ZLP3-F1
#
_entry.id   AF-A0A354ZLP3-F1
#
_cell.length_a   1.000
_cell.length_b   1.000
_cell.length_c   1.000
_cell.angle_alpha   90.00
_cell.angle_beta   90.00
_cell.angle_gamma   90.00
#
_symmetry.space_group_name_H-M   'P 1'
#
loop_
_entity.id
_entity.type
_entity.pdbx_description
1 polymer ?
#
loop_
_entity_poly.entity_id
_entity_poly.type
_entity_poly.pdbx_seq_one_letter_code
_entity_poly.pdbx_strand_id
1 'polypeptide(L)'
;MQATNGVLILGGNLRMAMAPPRYTVRDMVFIALLAALGIAIKPLVVPLIRVVAVPLGLPGGSLIGGVYMMWLILGHAFTGKRWAATLVGVVQAALAWVTGAPGPQGPWMLAIYMAPGVAADLVMRLNPASVFGLSPAVAMLAGAAANATGVVLMCFIVYRIPFPVLTLSMAVGAVSGSIGGVFACIIHRRVSAIAKPGHGG
;
A
#
# COMPACT_ATOMS: atom_id res chain seq x y z
N MET A 1 39.61 1.44 -8.02
CA MET A 1 38.77 2.62 -7.77
C MET A 1 37.57 2.58 -8.70
N GLN A 2 36.42 2.88 -8.12
CA GLN A 2 35.07 2.69 -8.61
C GLN A 2 34.58 3.89 -9.44
N ALA A 3 33.54 3.63 -10.23
CA ALA A 3 32.65 4.55 -10.95
C ALA A 3 33.24 5.25 -12.18
N THR A 4 32.61 5.04 -13.34
CA THR A 4 31.89 6.10 -14.06
C THR A 4 30.85 5.48 -14.99
N ASN A 5 29.65 6.05 -14.93
CA ASN A 5 28.42 5.67 -15.60
C ASN A 5 28.57 5.72 -17.13
N GLY A 6 28.49 4.56 -17.79
CA GLY A 6 28.38 4.46 -19.24
C GLY A 6 26.95 4.74 -19.70
N VAL A 7 26.61 6.02 -19.85
CA VAL A 7 25.52 6.44 -20.74
C VAL A 7 26.06 6.38 -22.17
N LEU A 8 25.70 5.35 -22.92
CA LEU A 8 25.92 5.30 -24.36
C LEU A 8 24.62 5.69 -25.06
N ILE A 9 24.54 6.94 -25.52
CA ILE A 9 23.52 7.39 -26.48
C ILE A 9 23.96 6.86 -27.85
N LEU A 10 23.28 5.83 -28.38
CA LEU A 10 23.32 5.52 -29.81
C LEU A 10 21.93 5.08 -30.27
N GLY A 11 21.50 5.64 -31.40
CA GLY A 11 20.11 5.67 -31.86
C GLY A 11 19.48 4.34 -32.27
N GLY A 12 18.16 4.42 -32.47
CA GLY A 12 17.38 3.50 -33.31
C GLY A 12 17.07 2.12 -32.70
N ASN A 13 15.79 1.90 -32.37
CA ASN A 13 15.14 0.59 -32.36
C ASN A 13 15.79 -0.54 -31.55
N LEU A 14 15.50 -0.57 -30.25
CA LEU A 14 14.76 -1.66 -29.58
C LEU A 14 14.82 -1.36 -28.08
N ARG A 15 13.66 -1.15 -27.46
CA ARG A 15 13.54 -1.05 -26.01
C ARG A 15 14.08 -2.35 -25.41
N MET A 16 15.31 -2.34 -24.89
CA MET A 16 15.81 -3.42 -24.04
C MET A 16 14.78 -3.60 -22.93
N ALA A 17 14.09 -4.73 -22.94
CA ALA A 17 13.27 -5.18 -21.83
C ALA A 17 14.22 -5.40 -20.65
N MET A 18 14.45 -4.33 -19.88
CA MET A 18 15.24 -4.37 -18.67
C MET A 18 14.57 -5.38 -17.75
N ALA A 19 15.21 -6.53 -17.57
CA ALA A 19 14.73 -7.59 -16.69
C ALA A 19 14.38 -6.93 -15.34
N PRO A 20 13.18 -7.16 -14.79
CA PRO A 20 12.80 -6.53 -13.54
C PRO A 20 13.82 -6.89 -12.45
N PRO A 21 14.26 -5.93 -11.63
CA PRO A 21 15.25 -6.20 -10.58
C PRO A 21 14.75 -7.31 -9.66
N ARG A 22 15.54 -8.40 -9.55
CA ARG A 22 15.20 -9.59 -8.76
C ARG A 22 15.04 -9.22 -7.29
N TYR A 23 14.04 -9.75 -6.60
CA TYR A 23 13.85 -9.55 -5.17
C TYR A 23 15.05 -10.03 -4.35
N THR A 24 15.48 -9.21 -3.40
CA THR A 24 16.57 -9.55 -2.48
C THR A 24 15.97 -10.02 -1.15
N VAL A 25 16.72 -10.81 -0.38
CA VAL A 25 16.31 -11.28 0.96
C VAL A 25 15.88 -10.11 1.85
N ARG A 26 16.61 -9.00 1.81
CA ARG A 26 16.27 -7.76 2.53
C ARG A 26 14.85 -7.27 2.22
N ASP A 27 14.44 -7.34 0.96
CA ASP A 27 13.13 -6.84 0.54
C ASP A 27 12.01 -7.76 1.00
N MET A 28 12.26 -9.07 0.97
CA MET A 28 11.34 -10.07 1.52
C MET A 28 11.12 -9.86 3.02
N VAL A 29 12.20 -9.57 3.76
CA VAL A 29 12.13 -9.25 5.19
C VAL A 29 11.29 -8.00 5.42
N PHE A 30 11.52 -6.92 4.65
CA PHE A 30 10.70 -5.70 4.79
C PHE A 30 9.22 -5.95 4.48
N ILE A 31 8.92 -6.70 3.41
CA ILE A 31 7.54 -7.07 3.06
C ILE A 31 6.88 -7.84 4.21
N ALA A 32 7.57 -8.84 4.76
CA ALA A 32 7.06 -9.65 5.86
C ALA A 32 6.81 -8.82 7.13
N LEU A 33 7.75 -7.95 7.50
CA LEU A 33 7.64 -7.07 8.66
C LEU A 33 6.45 -6.10 8.53
N LEU A 34 6.30 -5.46 7.37
CA LEU A 34 5.22 -4.51 7.13
C LEU A 34 3.85 -5.20 7.05
N ALA A 35 3.82 -6.40 6.48
CA ALA A 35 2.62 -7.22 6.49
C ALA A 35 2.21 -7.60 7.91
N ALA A 36 3.15 -8.11 8.71
CA ALA A 36 2.92 -8.49 10.11
C ALA A 36 2.43 -7.30 10.94
N LEU A 37 3.07 -6.14 10.81
CA LEU A 37 2.69 -4.93 11.54
C LEU A 37 1.28 -4.45 11.15
N GLY A 38 0.96 -4.51 9.86
CA GLY A 38 -0.38 -4.16 9.36
C GLY A 38 -1.50 -5.09 9.86
N ILE A 39 -1.20 -6.36 10.17
CA ILE A 39 -2.15 -7.28 10.84
C ILE A 39 -2.18 -7.08 12.35
N ALA A 40 -1.02 -6.95 13.00
CA ALA A 40 -0.89 -6.81 14.44
C ALA A 40 -1.59 -5.55 14.98
N ILE A 41 -1.61 -4.46 14.21
CA ILE A 41 -2.23 -3.20 14.62
C ILE A 41 -3.77 -3.22 14.47
N LYS A 42 -4.34 -4.21 13.76
CA LYS A 42 -5.79 -4.31 13.54
C LYS A 42 -6.62 -4.31 14.82
N PRO A 43 -6.40 -5.22 15.78
CA PRO A 43 -7.20 -5.27 17.00
C PRO A 43 -7.17 -3.97 17.81
N LEU A 44 -6.14 -3.14 17.64
CA LEU A 44 -6.03 -1.85 18.33
C LEU A 44 -6.81 -0.74 17.61
N VAL A 45 -6.65 -0.64 16.29
CA VAL A 45 -7.22 0.48 15.51
C VAL A 45 -8.69 0.27 15.15
N VAL A 46 -9.11 -0.97 14.88
CA VAL A 46 -10.50 -1.28 14.51
C VAL A 46 -11.52 -0.79 15.55
N PRO A 47 -11.42 -1.12 16.84
CA PRO A 47 -12.40 -0.66 17.83
C PRO A 47 -12.41 0.86 17.97
N LEU A 48 -11.24 1.50 17.98
CA LEU A 48 -11.11 2.94 18.12
C LEU A 48 -11.84 3.69 17.01
N ILE A 49 -11.64 3.30 15.75
CA ILE A 49 -12.28 3.99 14.64
C ILE A 49 -13.77 3.61 14.52
N ARG A 50 -14.18 2.40 14.93
CA ARG A 50 -15.60 2.03 14.94
C ARG A 50 -16.43 2.93 15.85
N VAL A 51 -15.86 3.43 16.96
CA VAL A 51 -16.52 4.43 17.82
C VAL A 51 -16.91 5.69 17.04
N VAL A 52 -16.12 6.08 16.03
CA VAL A 52 -16.39 7.26 15.18
C VAL A 52 -17.20 6.89 13.93
N ALA A 53 -16.90 5.74 13.32
CA ALA A 53 -17.52 5.33 12.06
C ALA A 53 -19.00 4.92 12.22
N VAL A 54 -19.35 4.25 13.33
CA VAL A 54 -20.70 3.76 13.58
C VAL A 54 -21.72 4.90 13.74
N PRO A 55 -21.47 5.97 14.54
CA PRO A 55 -22.38 7.12 14.62
C PRO A 55 -22.57 7.87 13.30
N LEU A 56 -21.55 7.85 12.43
CA LEU A 56 -21.60 8.49 11.12
C LEU A 56 -22.29 7.61 10.05
N GLY A 57 -22.74 6.40 10.40
CA GLY A 57 -23.38 5.47 9.46
C GLY A 57 -22.41 4.91 8.41
N LEU A 58 -21.10 4.99 8.65
CA LEU A 58 -20.07 4.57 7.70
C LEU A 58 -19.55 3.16 8.04
N PRO A 59 -19.31 2.31 7.02
CA PRO A 59 -18.62 1.05 7.24
C PRO A 59 -17.20 1.34 7.75
N GLY A 60 -16.80 0.76 8.88
CA GLY A 60 -15.53 1.10 9.54
C GLY A 60 -14.29 1.01 8.64
N GLY A 61 -14.33 0.21 7.58
CA GLY A 61 -13.26 0.11 6.58
C GLY A 61 -12.95 1.41 5.84
N SER A 62 -13.93 2.31 5.64
CA SER A 62 -13.71 3.58 4.93
C SER A 62 -12.75 4.50 5.69
N LEU A 63 -12.97 4.66 6.99
CA LEU A 63 -12.14 5.52 7.85
C LEU A 63 -10.84 4.83 8.27
N ILE A 64 -10.84 3.53 8.57
CA ILE A 64 -9.63 2.82 9.02
C ILE A 64 -8.60 2.66 7.90
N GLY A 65 -9.06 2.60 6.65
CA GLY A 65 -8.23 2.22 5.53
C GLY A 65 -6.98 3.07 5.33
N GLY A 66 -6.94 4.34 5.73
CA GLY A 66 -5.72 5.15 5.74
C GLY A 66 -4.55 4.50 6.47
N VAL A 67 -4.79 3.95 7.67
CA VAL A 67 -3.74 3.30 8.47
C VAL A 67 -3.30 1.98 7.80
N TYR A 68 -4.23 1.23 7.20
CA TYR A 68 -3.88 -0.04 6.55
C TYR A 68 -3.15 0.14 5.22
N MET A 69 -3.61 1.08 4.40
CA MET A 69 -3.02 1.35 3.09
C MET A 69 -1.62 1.96 3.22
N MET A 70 -1.33 2.65 4.33
CA MET A 70 0.01 3.12 4.66
C MET A 70 1.06 1.99 4.58
N TRP A 71 0.78 0.81 5.14
CA TRP A 71 1.72 -0.32 5.18
C TRP A 71 2.02 -0.88 3.78
N LEU A 72 1.00 -0.93 2.91
CA LEU A 72 1.16 -1.37 1.51
C LEU A 72 2.11 -0.44 0.77
N ILE A 73 1.90 0.87 0.92
CA ILE A 73 2.70 1.91 0.27
C ILE A 73 4.13 1.90 0.81
N LEU A 74 4.31 1.70 2.12
CA LEU A 74 5.63 1.56 2.75
C LEU A 74 6.39 0.34 2.20
N GLY A 75 5.69 -0.76 1.95
CA GLY A 75 6.28 -1.97 1.38
C GLY A 75 6.86 -1.72 0.00
N HIS A 76 6.13 -0.99 -0.83
CA HIS A 76 6.66 -0.53 -2.11
C HIS A 76 7.82 0.46 -1.93
N ALA A 77 7.68 1.44 -1.05
CA ALA A 77 8.67 2.49 -0.85
C ALA A 77 10.04 1.94 -0.43
N PHE A 78 10.07 1.02 0.55
CA PHE A 78 11.33 0.47 1.07
C PHE A 78 11.99 -0.56 0.15
N THR A 79 11.19 -1.32 -0.60
CA THR A 79 11.74 -2.33 -1.52
C THR A 79 12.11 -1.75 -2.88
N GLY A 80 11.43 -0.68 -3.30
CA GLY A 80 11.59 -0.07 -4.63
C GLY A 80 11.26 -1.03 -5.78
N LYS A 81 10.53 -2.13 -5.50
CA LYS A 81 10.27 -3.21 -6.46
C LYS A 81 8.83 -3.22 -6.94
N ARG A 82 8.66 -3.64 -8.20
CA ARG A 82 7.36 -3.79 -8.85
C ARG A 82 6.54 -4.84 -8.12
N TRP A 83 5.28 -4.55 -7.81
CA TRP A 83 4.35 -5.48 -7.14
C TRP A 83 4.60 -5.73 -5.65
N ALA A 84 5.44 -4.91 -5.02
CA ALA A 84 5.74 -5.05 -3.60
C ALA A 84 4.54 -4.77 -2.70
N ALA A 85 3.68 -3.79 -3.03
CA ALA A 85 2.47 -3.52 -2.25
C ALA A 85 1.50 -4.71 -2.30
N THR A 86 1.38 -5.34 -3.47
CA THR A 86 0.60 -6.56 -3.67
C THR A 86 1.15 -7.72 -2.84
N LEU A 87 2.46 -7.92 -2.80
CA LEU A 87 3.08 -8.95 -1.97
C LEU A 87 2.82 -8.72 -0.48
N VAL A 88 2.86 -7.47 0.00
CA VAL A 88 2.45 -7.15 1.37
C VAL A 88 1.00 -7.58 1.60
N GLY A 89 0.08 -7.25 0.68
CA GLY A 89 -1.32 -7.67 0.77
C GLY A 89 -1.51 -9.20 0.81
N VAL A 90 -0.77 -9.94 -0.01
CA VAL A 90 -0.81 -11.42 -0.02
C VAL A 90 -0.33 -11.99 1.31
N VAL A 91 0.80 -11.50 1.84
CA VAL A 91 1.31 -11.95 3.14
C VAL A 91 0.36 -11.57 4.26
N GLN A 92 -0.26 -10.38 4.20
CA GLN A 92 -1.31 -9.97 5.14
C GLN A 92 -2.51 -10.91 5.11
N ALA A 93 -2.95 -11.35 3.92
CA ALA A 93 -4.05 -12.32 3.80
C ALA A 93 -3.69 -13.65 4.47
N ALA A 94 -2.48 -14.16 4.22
CA ALA A 94 -2.00 -15.40 4.83
C ALA A 94 -1.94 -15.29 6.36
N LEU A 95 -1.38 -14.21 6.89
CA LEU A 95 -1.34 -13.94 8.33
C LEU A 95 -2.76 -13.79 8.92
N ALA A 96 -3.68 -13.16 8.19
CA ALA A 96 -5.07 -13.03 8.61
C ALA A 96 -5.79 -14.40 8.70
N TRP A 97 -5.46 -15.36 7.84
CA TRP A 97 -5.95 -16.74 7.96
C TRP A 97 -5.39 -17.44 9.19
N VAL A 98 -4.07 -17.37 9.40
CA VAL A 98 -3.43 -18.05 10.53
C VAL A 98 -3.91 -17.49 11.88
N THR A 99 -4.11 -16.17 11.95
CA THR A 99 -4.54 -15.48 13.18
C THR A 99 -6.05 -15.49 13.40
N GLY A 100 -6.85 -15.84 12.38
CA GLY A 100 -8.32 -15.77 12.44
C GLY A 100 -8.89 -14.34 12.56
N ALA A 101 -8.06 -13.30 12.42
CA ALA A 101 -8.41 -11.92 12.78
C ALA A 101 -9.62 -11.31 12.04
N PRO A 102 -10.00 -11.77 10.83
CA PRO A 102 -11.24 -11.37 10.17
C PRO A 102 -12.32 -12.47 10.04
N GLY A 103 -12.50 -13.38 10.99
CA GLY A 103 -13.63 -14.33 10.95
C GLY A 103 -13.69 -15.21 9.67
N PRO A 104 -14.79 -15.95 9.42
CA PRO A 104 -14.88 -16.93 8.34
C PRO A 104 -15.23 -16.27 7.00
N GLN A 105 -14.38 -15.36 6.51
CA GLN A 105 -14.50 -14.81 5.15
C GLN A 105 -13.92 -15.78 4.09
N GLY A 106 -13.30 -16.88 4.53
CA GLY A 106 -12.83 -17.96 3.69
C GLY A 106 -11.80 -17.48 2.64
N PRO A 107 -11.85 -18.00 1.41
CA PRO A 107 -10.90 -17.63 0.35
C PRO A 107 -10.98 -16.16 -0.07
N TRP A 108 -12.08 -15.45 0.24
CA TRP A 108 -12.23 -14.03 -0.13
C TRP A 108 -11.29 -13.09 0.59
N MET A 109 -10.68 -13.50 1.69
CA MET A 109 -9.65 -12.70 2.36
C MET A 109 -8.46 -12.45 1.45
N LEU A 110 -8.09 -13.40 0.59
CA LEU A 110 -7.01 -13.18 -0.35
C LEU A 110 -7.36 -12.04 -1.32
N ALA A 111 -8.55 -12.07 -1.93
CA ALA A 111 -9.00 -11.02 -2.83
C ALA A 111 -9.08 -9.65 -2.12
N ILE A 112 -9.63 -9.63 -0.91
CA ILE A 112 -9.83 -8.43 -0.09
C ILE A 112 -8.52 -7.70 0.25
N TYR A 113 -7.44 -8.44 0.48
CA TYR A 113 -6.15 -7.86 0.85
C TYR A 113 -5.22 -7.70 -0.36
N MET A 114 -5.32 -8.56 -1.36
CA MET A 114 -4.53 -8.47 -2.59
C MET A 114 -5.00 -7.30 -3.47
N ALA A 115 -6.30 -7.10 -3.66
CA ALA A 115 -6.82 -6.10 -4.59
C ALA A 115 -6.41 -4.65 -4.23
N PRO A 116 -6.43 -4.21 -2.96
CA PRO A 116 -5.87 -2.91 -2.58
C PRO A 116 -4.39 -2.76 -2.92
N GLY A 117 -3.59 -3.82 -2.73
CA GLY A 117 -2.17 -3.83 -3.09
C GLY A 117 -1.94 -3.71 -4.60
N VAL A 118 -2.75 -4.42 -5.39
CA VAL A 118 -2.75 -4.33 -6.86
C VAL A 118 -3.10 -2.91 -7.32
N ALA A 119 -4.12 -2.29 -6.72
CA ALA A 119 -4.52 -0.93 -7.03
C ALA A 119 -3.41 0.08 -6.70
N ALA A 120 -2.75 -0.05 -5.54
CA ALA A 120 -1.62 0.79 -5.17
C ALA A 120 -0.45 0.65 -6.17
N ASP A 121 -0.05 -0.59 -6.48
CA ASP A 121 1.04 -0.86 -7.41
C ASP A 121 0.72 -0.32 -8.82
N LEU A 122 -0.53 -0.44 -9.28
CA LEU A 122 -0.94 0.07 -10.59
C LEU A 122 -0.79 1.60 -10.66
N VAL A 123 -1.24 2.33 -9.63
CA VAL A 123 -1.08 3.79 -9.57
C VAL A 123 0.38 4.21 -9.57
N MET A 124 1.23 3.50 -8.82
CA MET A 124 2.66 3.78 -8.77
C MET A 124 3.34 3.49 -10.11
N ARG A 125 2.87 2.47 -10.84
CA ARG A 125 3.42 2.09 -12.15
C ARG A 125 3.00 3.03 -13.27
N LEU A 126 1.77 3.54 -13.22
CA LEU A 126 1.23 4.47 -14.22
C LEU A 126 1.83 5.88 -14.08
N ASN A 127 2.42 6.22 -12.93
CA ASN A 127 3.05 7.51 -12.71
C ASN A 127 4.57 7.44 -12.96
N PRO A 128 5.10 8.09 -14.02
CA PRO A 128 6.53 8.11 -14.31
C PRO A 128 7.37 8.79 -13.21
N ALA A 129 6.74 9.63 -12.39
CA ALA A 129 7.37 10.28 -11.24
C ALA A 129 7.86 9.29 -10.17
N SER A 130 7.33 8.06 -10.14
CA SER A 130 7.80 7.01 -9.22
C SER A 130 9.20 6.48 -9.55
N VAL A 131 9.70 6.74 -10.77
CA VAL A 131 11.04 6.30 -11.22
C VAL A 131 12.16 6.99 -10.44
N PHE A 132 11.94 8.20 -9.94
CA PHE A 132 12.93 8.99 -9.18
C PHE A 132 12.72 8.95 -7.65
N GLY A 133 11.69 8.23 -7.18
CA GLY A 133 11.34 8.12 -5.77
C GLY A 133 9.85 8.34 -5.51
N LEU A 134 9.41 8.02 -4.28
CA LEU A 134 8.01 8.17 -3.90
C LEU A 134 7.65 9.66 -3.73
N SER A 135 6.95 10.22 -4.72
CA SER A 135 6.40 11.57 -4.60
C SER A 135 5.15 11.58 -3.70
N PRO A 136 4.86 12.69 -2.98
CA PRO A 136 3.72 12.75 -2.08
C PRO A 136 2.39 12.57 -2.83
N ALA A 137 2.30 13.13 -4.04
CA ALA A 137 1.13 13.00 -4.90
C ALA A 137 0.88 11.56 -5.35
N VAL A 138 1.92 10.82 -5.73
CA VAL A 138 1.79 9.41 -6.11
C VAL A 138 1.40 8.56 -4.90
N ALA A 139 1.97 8.85 -3.72
CA ALA A 139 1.60 8.16 -2.50
C ALA A 139 0.14 8.42 -2.10
N MET A 140 -0.34 9.66 -2.23
CA MET A 140 -1.75 10.02 -2.02
C MET A 140 -2.66 9.24 -2.96
N LEU A 141 -2.39 9.27 -4.26
CA LEU A 141 -3.21 8.58 -5.26
C LEU A 141 -3.19 7.05 -5.05
N ALA A 142 -2.04 6.49 -4.71
CA ALA A 142 -1.93 5.05 -4.45
C ALA A 142 -2.74 4.66 -3.21
N GLY A 143 -2.69 5.46 -2.15
CA GLY A 143 -3.50 5.24 -0.94
C GLY A 143 -4.99 5.42 -1.18
N ALA A 144 -5.37 6.44 -1.97
CA ALA A 144 -6.75 6.67 -2.37
C ALA A 144 -7.31 5.48 -3.16
N ALA A 145 -6.59 5.02 -4.18
CA ALA A 145 -7.00 3.91 -5.02
C ALA A 145 -7.05 2.59 -4.24
N ALA A 146 -6.06 2.32 -3.39
CA ALA A 146 -6.03 1.14 -2.54
C ALA A 146 -7.22 1.11 -1.59
N ASN A 147 -7.51 2.22 -0.92
CA ASN A 147 -8.62 2.25 0.03
C ASN A 147 -9.97 2.23 -0.67
N ALA A 148 -10.15 2.96 -1.77
CA ALA A 148 -11.37 2.90 -2.57
C ALA A 148 -11.66 1.46 -3.04
N THR A 149 -10.63 0.74 -3.50
CA THR A 149 -10.74 -0.67 -3.90
C THR A 149 -11.14 -1.55 -2.72
N GLY A 150 -10.51 -1.37 -1.56
CA GLY A 150 -10.84 -2.12 -0.34
C GLY A 150 -12.27 -1.87 0.14
N VAL A 151 -12.73 -0.63 0.12
CA VAL A 151 -14.10 -0.26 0.51
C VAL A 151 -15.12 -0.87 -0.45
N VAL A 152 -14.91 -0.76 -1.77
CA VAL A 152 -15.77 -1.39 -2.78
C VAL A 152 -15.89 -2.87 -2.52
N LEU A 153 -14.75 -3.55 -2.37
CA LEU A 153 -14.74 -4.99 -2.24
C LEU A 153 -15.42 -5.46 -0.95
N MET A 154 -15.20 -4.74 0.16
CA MET A 154 -15.92 -5.00 1.42
C MET A 154 -17.42 -4.74 1.31
N CYS A 155 -17.82 -3.62 0.70
CA CYS A 155 -19.22 -3.26 0.56
C CYS A 155 -19.97 -4.22 -0.39
N PHE A 156 -19.34 -4.72 -1.45
CA PHE A 156 -19.94 -5.68 -2.37
C PHE A 156 -19.96 -7.11 -1.83
N ILE A 157 -18.83 -7.60 -1.30
CA ILE A 157 -18.69 -9.02 -0.89
C ILE A 157 -19.29 -9.26 0.49
N VAL A 158 -19.02 -8.37 1.45
CA VAL A 158 -19.35 -8.60 2.87
C VAL A 158 -20.66 -7.94 3.25
N TYR A 159 -20.80 -6.64 3.01
CA TYR A 159 -21.90 -5.87 3.60
C TYR A 159 -23.15 -5.73 2.72
N ARG A 160 -23.05 -5.97 1.39
CA ARG A 160 -24.15 -5.84 0.41
C ARG A 160 -24.99 -4.55 0.58
N ILE A 161 -24.30 -3.42 0.71
CA ILE A 161 -24.89 -2.12 1.05
C ILE A 161 -25.46 -1.43 -0.20
N PRO A 162 -26.56 -0.65 -0.12
CA PRO A 162 -27.08 0.16 -1.23
C PRO A 162 -26.05 1.16 -1.81
N PHE A 163 -26.18 1.42 -3.11
CA PHE A 163 -25.25 2.22 -3.92
C PHE A 163 -24.93 3.63 -3.37
N PRO A 164 -25.88 4.40 -2.79
CA PRO A 164 -25.57 5.73 -2.26
C PRO A 164 -24.60 5.71 -1.07
N VAL A 165 -24.70 4.69 -0.20
CA VAL A 165 -23.80 4.55 0.96
C VAL A 165 -22.43 4.10 0.50
N LEU A 166 -22.36 3.29 -0.56
CA LEU A 166 -21.11 2.87 -1.19
C LEU A 166 -20.33 4.08 -1.72
N THR A 167 -20.95 4.97 -2.50
CA THR A 167 -20.25 6.12 -3.09
C THR A 167 -19.72 7.08 -2.02
N LEU A 168 -20.51 7.35 -0.98
CA LEU A 168 -20.07 8.14 0.17
C LEU A 168 -18.90 7.45 0.89
N SER A 169 -18.99 6.13 1.11
CA SER A 169 -17.93 5.35 1.76
C SER A 169 -16.65 5.32 0.93
N MET A 170 -16.76 5.28 -0.41
CA MET A 170 -15.61 5.37 -1.31
C MET A 170 -14.96 6.75 -1.25
N ALA A 171 -15.73 7.83 -1.19
CA ALA A 171 -15.19 9.17 -1.07
C ALA A 171 -14.44 9.35 0.26
N VAL A 172 -15.06 8.99 1.39
CA VAL A 172 -14.42 9.03 2.71
C VAL A 172 -13.20 8.08 2.75
N GLY A 173 -13.34 6.90 2.15
CA GLY A 173 -12.27 5.94 1.96
C GLY A 173 -11.09 6.52 1.20
N ALA A 174 -11.33 7.13 0.05
CA ALA A 174 -10.28 7.73 -0.78
C ALA A 174 -9.54 8.85 -0.02
N VAL A 175 -10.27 9.68 0.73
CA VAL A 175 -9.66 10.73 1.57
C VAL A 175 -8.79 10.13 2.68
N SER A 176 -9.32 9.15 3.44
CA SER A 176 -8.56 8.45 4.47
C SER A 176 -7.33 7.74 3.89
N GLY A 177 -7.48 7.08 2.74
CA GLY A 177 -6.41 6.42 2.01
C GLY A 177 -5.33 7.39 1.56
N SER A 178 -5.71 8.57 1.07
CA SER A 178 -4.78 9.63 0.69
C SER A 178 -3.92 10.06 1.87
N ILE A 179 -4.53 10.27 3.03
CA ILE A 179 -3.83 10.62 4.28
C ILE A 179 -2.82 9.53 4.64
N GLY A 180 -3.23 8.25 4.59
CA GLY A 180 -2.35 7.10 4.79
C GLY A 180 -1.15 7.07 3.85
N GLY A 181 -1.36 7.41 2.58
CA GLY A 181 -0.29 7.54 1.60
C GLY A 181 0.69 8.68 1.89
N VAL A 182 0.20 9.84 2.32
CA VAL A 182 1.06 10.96 2.76
C VAL A 182 1.90 10.53 3.96
N PHE A 183 1.30 9.91 4.98
CA PHE A 183 2.03 9.41 6.13
C PHE A 183 3.13 8.42 5.73
N ALA A 184 2.82 7.48 4.82
CA ALA A 184 3.81 6.55 4.30
C ALA A 184 4.99 7.27 3.64
N CYS A 185 4.70 8.28 2.82
CA CYS A 185 5.73 9.10 2.17
C CYS A 185 6.59 9.88 3.19
N ILE A 186 5.98 10.45 4.22
CA ILE A 186 6.70 11.18 5.28
C ILE A 186 7.63 10.22 6.03
N ILE A 187 7.13 9.06 6.45
CA ILE A 187 7.91 8.05 7.17
C ILE A 187 9.09 7.59 6.31
N HIS A 188 8.84 7.25 5.04
CA HIS A 188 9.90 6.83 4.13
C HIS A 188 11.00 7.89 3.97
N ARG A 189 10.63 9.18 3.84
CA ARG A 189 11.59 10.29 3.75
C ARG A 189 12.39 10.47 5.03
N ARG A 190 11.76 10.36 6.20
CA ARG A 190 12.43 10.49 7.51
C ARG A 190 13.44 9.36 7.72
N VAL A 191 13.04 8.12 7.44
CA VAL A 191 13.94 6.96 7.55
C VAL A 191 15.10 7.07 6.56
N SER A 192 14.83 7.49 5.32
CA SER A 192 15.88 7.70 4.31
C SER A 192 16.86 8.82 4.68
N ALA A 193 16.41 9.84 5.40
CA ALA A 193 17.27 10.92 5.89
C ALA A 193 18.21 10.44 7.00
N ILE A 194 17.71 9.63 7.94
CA ILE A 194 18.52 9.04 9.03
C ILE A 194 19.53 8.03 8.47
N ALA A 195 19.14 7.25 7.46
CA ALA A 195 20.00 6.28 6.80
C ALA A 195 21.11 6.90 5.93
N LYS A 196 21.16 8.23 5.79
CA LYS A 196 22.33 8.96 5.28
C LYS A 196 23.08 9.56 6.47
N PRO A 197 24.02 8.86 7.12
CA PRO A 197 24.94 9.51 8.04
C PRO A 197 25.76 10.54 7.26
N GLY A 198 25.94 11.72 7.85
CA GLY A 198 26.70 12.81 7.25
C GLY A 198 28.08 12.37 6.79
N HIS A 199 28.35 12.53 5.50
CA HIS A 199 29.70 12.77 5.01
C HIS A 199 29.89 14.29 4.95
N GLY A 200 30.18 14.87 6.10
CA GLY A 200 30.55 16.27 6.24
C GLY A 200 31.44 16.37 7.47
N GLY A 201 32.74 16.19 7.24
CA GLY A 201 33.78 16.67 8.15
C GLY A 201 33.95 18.18 8.05
#